data_AF-A0A358Y5Z0-F1
#
_entry.id   AF-A0A358Y5Z0-F1
#
_cell.length_a   1.000
_cell.length_b   1.000
_cell.length_c   1.000
_cell.angle_alpha   90.00
_cell.angle_beta   90.00
_cell.angle_gamma   90.00
#
_symmetry.space_group_name_H-M   'P 1'
#
loop_
_entity.id
_entity.type
_entity.pdbx_description
1 polymer ?
#
loop_
_entity_poly.entity_id
_entity_poly.type
_entity_poly.pdbx_seq_one_letter_code
_entity_poly.pdbx_strand_id
1 'polypeptide(L)'
;ETDTVAQLKRYADSHGASTPKWHFLTGEKKELYHFARNSLYVLNPDAVLNQADDGSDFIHTNNFVLLDKLGQIRGYYDGTNEREVEQLIADIKTLLN
;
A
#
# COMPACT_ATOMS: atom_id res chain seq x y z
N GLU A 1 0.52 0.50 -19.97
CA GLU A 1 0.88 -0.02 -18.64
C GLU A 1 2.31 0.41 -18.34
N THR A 2 2.52 1.22 -17.30
CA THR A 2 3.79 1.94 -17.08
C THR A 2 4.71 1.23 -16.08
N ASP A 3 4.12 0.49 -15.12
CA ASP A 3 4.83 -0.14 -14.00
C ASP A 3 5.11 -1.62 -14.26
N THR A 4 5.95 -1.90 -15.25
CA THR A 4 6.45 -3.26 -15.51
C THR A 4 7.39 -3.73 -14.39
N VAL A 5 7.56 -5.05 -14.25
CA VAL A 5 8.49 -5.67 -13.27
C VAL A 5 9.90 -5.07 -13.38
N ALA A 6 10.42 -4.90 -14.61
CA ALA A 6 11.75 -4.33 -14.82
C ALA A 6 11.84 -2.86 -14.39
N GLN A 7 10.78 -2.07 -14.60
CA GLN A 7 10.73 -0.67 -14.19
C GLN A 7 10.65 -0.54 -12.67
N LEU A 8 9.78 -1.33 -12.02
CA LEU A 8 9.68 -1.35 -10.56
C LEU A 8 10.96 -1.82 -9.88
N LYS A 9 11.65 -2.80 -10.48
CA LYS A 9 12.97 -3.21 -9.99
C LYS A 9 13.97 -2.06 -10.02
N ARG A 10 14.07 -1.33 -11.15
CA ARG A 10 14.97 -0.17 -11.25
C ARG A 10 14.65 0.89 -10.21
N TYR A 11 13.36 1.14 -9.97
CA TYR A 11 12.90 2.08 -8.96
C TYR A 11 13.25 1.63 -7.54
N ALA A 12 13.03 0.37 -7.21
CA ALA A 12 13.40 -0.19 -5.90
C ALA A 12 14.91 -0.11 -5.66
N ASP A 13 15.72 -0.47 -6.67
CA ASP A 13 17.18 -0.40 -6.61
C ASP A 13 17.67 1.05 -6.36
N SER A 14 17.06 2.05 -7.01
CA SER A 14 17.44 3.46 -6.85
C SER A 14 17.14 4.03 -5.45
N HIS A 15 16.20 3.41 -4.72
CA HIS A 15 15.83 3.80 -3.37
C HIS A 15 16.46 2.89 -2.29
N GLY A 16 17.32 1.95 -2.68
CA GLY A 16 17.90 0.97 -1.76
C GLY A 16 16.87 0.02 -1.13
N ALA A 17 15.68 -0.10 -1.73
CA ALA A 17 14.61 -0.96 -1.25
C ALA A 17 14.82 -2.38 -1.76
N SER A 18 15.48 -3.22 -0.96
CA SER A 18 15.83 -4.59 -1.35
C SER A 18 14.97 -5.65 -0.64
N THR A 19 14.88 -6.81 -1.27
CA THR A 19 14.35 -8.03 -0.67
C THR A 19 15.27 -8.53 0.47
N PRO A 20 14.73 -9.30 1.44
CA PRO A 20 13.34 -9.73 1.59
C PRO A 20 12.43 -8.71 2.29
N LYS A 21 12.92 -7.49 2.57
CA LYS A 21 12.15 -6.50 3.33
C LYS A 21 11.14 -5.75 2.47
N TRP A 22 11.54 -5.39 1.25
CA TRP A 22 10.71 -4.62 0.33
C TRP A 22 10.44 -5.41 -0.95
N HIS A 23 9.16 -5.59 -1.25
CA HIS A 23 8.68 -6.21 -2.48
C HIS A 23 7.74 -5.22 -3.17
N PHE A 24 8.08 -4.84 -4.40
CA PHE A 24 7.23 -4.03 -5.26
C PHE A 24 6.44 -4.97 -6.15
N LEU A 25 5.11 -4.80 -6.17
CA LEU A 25 4.18 -5.71 -6.84
C LEU A 25 3.50 -4.98 -8.01
N THR A 26 3.27 -5.71 -9.10
CA THR A 26 2.53 -5.27 -10.28
C THR A 26 1.81 -6.47 -10.90
N GLY A 27 0.91 -6.22 -11.84
CA GLY A 27 0.08 -7.23 -12.47
C GLY A 27 -1.16 -6.63 -13.10
N GLU A 28 -2.15 -7.47 -13.40
CA GLU A 28 -3.39 -7.06 -14.04
C GLU A 28 -4.11 -5.98 -13.22
N LYS A 29 -4.39 -4.82 -13.84
CA LYS A 29 -5.03 -3.66 -13.18
C LYS A 29 -6.27 -4.05 -12.37
N LYS A 30 -7.11 -4.92 -12.92
CA LYS A 30 -8.35 -5.39 -12.29
C LYS A 30 -8.08 -6.14 -10.98
N GLU A 31 -7.06 -7.00 -10.94
CA GLU A 31 -6.72 -7.79 -9.76
C GLU A 31 -6.10 -6.91 -8.67
N LEU A 32 -5.20 -6.01 -9.05
CA LEU A 32 -4.60 -5.04 -8.13
C LEU A 32 -5.69 -4.17 -7.47
N TYR A 33 -6.66 -3.69 -8.25
CA TYR A 33 -7.76 -2.86 -7.76
C TYR A 33 -8.70 -3.65 -6.87
N HIS A 34 -9.01 -4.90 -7.26
CA HIS A 34 -9.83 -5.78 -6.44
C HIS A 34 -9.18 -6.02 -5.08
N PHE A 35 -7.88 -6.33 -5.04
CA PHE A 35 -7.13 -6.55 -3.80
C PHE A 35 -7.09 -5.28 -2.93
N ALA A 36 -6.73 -4.13 -3.51
CA ALA A 36 -6.65 -2.87 -2.77
C ALA A 36 -7.98 -2.51 -2.09
N ARG A 37 -9.11 -2.64 -2.80
CA ARG A 37 -10.43 -2.27 -2.29
C ARG A 37 -11.04 -3.31 -1.36
N ASN A 38 -10.93 -4.59 -1.68
CA ASN A 38 -11.69 -5.64 -1.00
C ASN A 38 -10.89 -6.35 0.09
N SER A 39 -9.55 -6.34 -0.02
CA SER A 39 -8.68 -6.99 0.97
C SER A 39 -8.01 -5.99 1.90
N LEU A 40 -7.60 -4.83 1.38
CA LEU A 40 -6.96 -3.78 2.18
C LEU A 40 -7.87 -2.60 2.52
N TYR A 41 -9.09 -2.55 1.98
CA TYR A 41 -10.04 -1.45 2.16
C TYR A 41 -9.45 -0.06 1.89
N VAL A 42 -8.48 0.03 0.98
CA VAL A 42 -7.90 1.29 0.51
C VAL A 42 -8.77 1.83 -0.62
N LEU A 43 -9.29 3.04 -0.42
CA LEU A 43 -10.09 3.75 -1.40
C LEU A 43 -9.27 4.86 -2.04
N ASN A 44 -9.61 5.20 -3.28
CA ASN A 44 -9.15 6.45 -3.87
C ASN A 44 -9.84 7.62 -3.15
N PRO A 45 -9.11 8.54 -2.50
CA PRO A 45 -9.72 9.69 -1.84
C PRO A 45 -10.60 10.54 -2.80
N ASP A 46 -10.25 10.63 -4.08
CA ASP A 46 -11.02 11.40 -5.07
C ASP A 46 -12.34 10.70 -5.47
N ALA A 47 -12.38 9.37 -5.40
CA ALA A 47 -13.59 8.59 -5.69
C ALA A 47 -14.66 8.75 -4.60
N VAL A 48 -14.27 9.04 -3.35
CA VAL A 48 -15.19 9.28 -2.24
C VAL A 48 -15.93 10.61 -2.41
N LEU A 49 -15.28 11.61 -3.00
CA LEU A 49 -15.83 12.96 -3.16
C LEU A 49 -16.71 13.09 -4.41
N ASN A 50 -16.36 12.41 -5.50
CA ASN A 50 -16.99 12.65 -6.80
C ASN A 50 -18.07 11.61 -7.20
N GLN A 51 -18.31 10.54 -6.42
CA GLN A 51 -19.24 9.43 -6.75
C GLN A 51 -19.06 8.83 -8.17
N ALA A 52 -17.97 9.16 -8.85
CA ALA A 52 -17.65 8.76 -10.20
C ALA A 52 -16.39 7.93 -10.14
N ASP A 53 -16.51 6.72 -9.58
CA ASP A 53 -15.52 5.69 -9.79
C ASP A 53 -15.87 4.98 -11.09
N ASP A 54 -15.49 5.57 -12.22
CA ASP A 54 -15.66 4.96 -13.54
C ASP A 54 -14.66 3.79 -13.78
N GLY A 55 -13.90 3.41 -12.75
CA GLY A 55 -12.85 2.39 -12.81
C GLY A 55 -11.60 2.85 -13.56
N SER A 56 -11.55 4.10 -14.04
CA SER A 56 -10.40 4.66 -14.74
C SER A 56 -9.38 5.25 -13.77
N ASP A 57 -9.84 5.84 -12.66
CA ASP A 57 -8.97 6.55 -11.72
C ASP A 57 -7.99 5.63 -11.00
N PHE A 58 -6.74 6.12 -10.89
CA PHE A 58 -5.67 5.41 -10.23
C PHE A 58 -5.84 5.45 -8.71
N ILE A 59 -6.03 4.28 -8.08
CA ILE A 59 -6.04 4.20 -6.62
C ILE A 59 -4.61 4.50 -6.16
N HIS A 60 -4.45 5.63 -5.49
CA HIS A 60 -3.22 6.01 -4.82
C HIS A 60 -3.55 6.44 -3.39
N THR A 61 -2.73 6.01 -2.45
CA THR A 61 -2.80 6.41 -1.05
C THR A 61 -1.38 6.58 -0.53
N ASN A 62 -1.20 7.49 0.40
CA ASN A 62 0.03 7.61 1.17
C ASN A 62 0.03 6.71 2.41
N ASN A 63 -1.04 5.93 2.63
CA ASN A 63 -1.20 5.16 3.85
C ASN A 63 -0.42 3.83 3.80
N PHE A 64 0.24 3.51 4.92
CA PHE A 64 0.66 2.16 5.25
C PHE A 64 -0.50 1.37 5.87
N VAL A 65 -0.60 0.09 5.52
CA VAL A 65 -1.52 -0.87 6.16
C VAL A 65 -0.70 -1.89 6.94
N LEU A 66 -0.91 -1.98 8.26
CA LEU A 66 -0.24 -2.96 9.10
C LEU A 66 -1.05 -4.25 9.14
N LEU A 67 -0.46 -5.36 8.67
CA LEU A 67 -1.01 -6.70 8.74
C LEU A 67 -0.25 -7.53 9.78
N ASP A 68 -0.96 -8.31 10.61
CA ASP A 68 -0.33 -9.27 11.50
C ASP A 68 -0.01 -10.61 10.80
N LYS A 69 0.60 -11.55 11.54
CA LYS A 69 1.01 -12.88 11.03
C LYS A 69 -0.17 -13.77 10.60
N LEU A 70 -1.40 -13.42 11.01
CA LEU A 70 -2.63 -14.11 10.60
C LEU A 70 -3.30 -13.40 9.40
N GLY A 71 -2.68 -12.36 8.86
CA GLY A 71 -3.21 -11.57 7.75
C GLY A 71 -4.31 -10.59 8.16
N GLN A 72 -4.45 -10.28 9.46
CA GLN A 72 -5.47 -9.34 9.93
C GLN A 72 -4.93 -7.92 9.93
N ILE A 73 -5.78 -6.97 9.52
CA ILE A 73 -5.46 -5.54 9.54
C ILE A 73 -5.45 -5.04 10.98
N ARG A 74 -4.36 -4.39 11.38
CA ARG A 74 -4.13 -3.84 12.72
C ARG A 74 -4.18 -2.32 12.77
N GLY A 75 -3.97 -1.66 11.64
CA GLY A 75 -4.05 -0.20 11.54
C GLY A 75 -3.74 0.32 10.14
N TYR A 76 -4.10 1.59 9.94
CA TYR A 76 -3.74 2.42 8.80
C TYR A 76 -3.01 3.64 9.32
N TYR A 77 -1.95 4.05 8.62
CA TYR A 77 -1.08 5.15 9.07
C TYR A 77 -0.67 5.96 7.86
N ASP A 78 -0.80 7.28 7.90
CA ASP A 78 -0.27 8.15 6.84
C ASP A 78 1.26 8.11 6.84
N GLY A 79 1.85 7.55 5.78
CA GLY A 79 3.30 7.42 5.64
C GLY A 79 4.04 8.74 5.44
N THR A 80 3.32 9.85 5.26
CA THR A 80 3.87 11.21 5.19
C THR A 80 3.75 11.98 6.51
N ASN A 81 3.09 11.40 7.53
CA ASN A 81 2.96 11.97 8.87
C ASN A 81 3.91 11.27 9.85
N GLU A 82 4.95 11.98 10.30
CA GLU A 82 5.98 11.43 11.20
C GLU A 82 5.40 10.79 12.47
N ARG A 83 4.37 11.39 13.07
CA ARG A 83 3.76 10.86 14.31
C ARG A 83 3.04 9.53 14.07
N GLU A 84 2.39 9.40 12.92
CA GLU A 84 1.71 8.15 12.57
C GLU A 84 2.72 7.04 12.20
N VAL A 85 3.85 7.41 11.59
CA VAL A 85 4.96 6.48 11.35
C VAL A 85 5.59 6.01 12.65
N GLU A 86 5.77 6.88 13.64
CA GLU A 86 6.24 6.49 14.98
C GLU A 86 5.27 5.51 15.66
N GLN A 87 3.97 5.77 15.55
CA GLN A 87 2.94 4.87 16.08
C GLN A 87 2.95 3.51 15.38
N LEU A 88 3.05 3.47 14.05
CA LEU A 88 3.20 2.25 13.26
C LEU A 88 4.36 1.39 13.78
N ILE A 89 5.52 2.01 14.01
CA ILE A 89 6.71 1.31 14.52
C ILE A 89 6.47 0.75 15.93
N ALA A 90 5.76 1.46 16.80
CA ALA A 90 5.39 0.98 18.13
C ALA A 90 4.42 -0.22 18.08
N ASP A 91 3.45 -0.17 17.18
CA ASP A 91 2.46 -1.23 17.01
C ASP A 91 3.10 -2.50 16.41
N ILE A 92 4.02 -2.35 15.44
CA ILE A 92 4.84 -3.45 14.93
C ILE A 92 5.58 -4.16 16.07
N LYS A 93 6.23 -3.41 16.98
CA LYS A 93 6.95 -4.00 18.12
C LYS A 93 6.01 -4.78 19.04
N THR A 94 4.79 -4.29 19.26
CA THR A 94 3.78 -4.96 20.07
C THR A 94 3.35 -6.30 19.46
N LEU A 95 3.21 -6.38 18.14
CA LEU A 95 2.85 -7.61 17.42
C LEU A 95 3.97 -8.66 17.33
N LEU A 96 5.21 -8.25 17.58
CA LEU A 96 6.38 -9.13 17.54
C LEU A 96 6.73 -9.73 18.91
N ASN A 97 6.20 -9.18 19.99
CA ASN A 97 6.30 -9.74 21.34
C ASN A 97 5.37 -10.94 21.52
#